data_AF-A0A536N7G6-F1
#
_entry.id   AF-A0A536N7G6-F1
#
_cell.length_a   1.000
_cell.length_b   1.000
_cell.length_c   1.000
_cell.angle_alpha   90.00
_cell.angle_beta   90.00
_cell.angle_gamma   90.00
#
_symmetry.space_group_name_H-M   'P 1'
#
loop_
_entity.id
_entity.type
_entity.pdbx_description
1 polymer ?
#
loop_
_entity_poly.entity_id
_entity_poly.type
_entity_poly.pdbx_seq_one_letter_code
_entity_poly.pdbx_strand_id
1 'polypeptide(L)'
;MKLAPWDYLFVRFDSVKFHDLFYPTWILSLIFLVLLIVLYNVRTRQLHRHPPYLDMYEWLLWTGVITFSLLIMYSLFVFYYLFVIVTLVIALAVFVWIRFIHFPPILASYQARLAKQRYFTRLKYAHPESTIRSKGSRAIRASRTGKPARRRRR
;
A
#
# COMPACT_ATOMS: atom_id res chain seq x y z
N MET A 1 17.39 1.53 -46.26
CA MET A 1 18.52 1.05 -45.44
C MET A 1 17.97 0.63 -44.09
N LYS A 2 18.25 -0.58 -43.60
CA LYS A 2 17.84 -1.02 -42.26
C LYS A 2 18.84 -0.43 -41.26
N LEU A 3 18.35 0.25 -40.24
CA LEU A 3 19.16 0.79 -39.15
C LEU A 3 19.63 -0.36 -38.25
N ALA A 4 20.75 -0.20 -37.56
CA ALA A 4 21.11 -1.17 -36.52
C ALA A 4 20.10 -1.07 -35.36
N PRO A 5 19.86 -2.16 -34.60
CA PRO A 5 18.88 -2.17 -33.51
C PRO A 5 19.04 -1.03 -32.50
N TRP A 6 20.29 -0.63 -32.23
CA TRP A 6 20.67 0.41 -31.28
C TRP A 6 20.37 1.82 -31.79
N ASP A 7 20.45 2.03 -33.11
CA ASP A 7 20.21 3.34 -33.72
C ASP A 7 18.75 3.76 -33.55
N TYR A 8 17.83 2.79 -33.51
CA TYR A 8 16.40 3.03 -33.27
C TYR A 8 16.13 3.71 -31.92
N LEU A 9 17.00 3.56 -30.91
CA LEU A 9 16.85 4.20 -29.60
C LEU A 9 16.88 5.73 -29.71
N PHE A 10 17.67 6.25 -30.65
CA PHE A 10 17.85 7.68 -30.89
C PHE A 10 16.99 8.19 -32.04
N VAL A 11 16.04 7.40 -32.52
CA VAL A 11 15.02 7.84 -33.47
C VAL A 11 13.85 8.44 -32.70
N ARG A 12 13.30 9.53 -33.24
CA ARG A 12 12.07 10.16 -32.74
C ARG A 12 10.91 9.18 -32.79
N PHE A 13 10.19 9.06 -31.69
CA PHE A 13 9.00 8.23 -31.56
C PHE A 13 7.80 8.91 -32.22
N ASP A 14 7.51 8.49 -33.45
CA ASP A 14 6.48 9.06 -34.30
C ASP A 14 5.74 7.96 -35.06
N SER A 15 4.46 8.20 -35.34
CA SER A 15 3.53 7.39 -36.13
C SER A 15 4.04 7.02 -37.53
N VAL A 16 4.92 7.83 -38.13
CA VAL A 16 5.47 7.57 -39.48
C VAL A 16 6.59 6.53 -39.44
N LYS A 17 7.48 6.60 -38.44
CA LYS A 17 8.66 5.73 -38.34
C LYS A 17 8.37 4.45 -37.55
N PHE A 18 7.42 4.52 -36.64
CA PHE A 18 7.07 3.46 -35.70
C PHE A 18 5.56 3.23 -35.69
N HIS A 19 4.89 3.16 -36.84
CA HIS A 19 3.44 3.00 -36.92
C HIS A 19 2.92 1.85 -36.04
N ASP A 20 3.58 0.69 -36.15
CA ASP A 20 3.19 -0.54 -35.46
C ASP A 20 3.44 -0.51 -33.94
N LEU A 21 4.30 0.38 -33.45
CA LEU A 21 4.60 0.51 -32.03
C LEU A 21 3.92 1.73 -31.41
N PHE A 22 3.77 2.80 -32.18
CA PHE A 22 3.24 4.08 -31.72
C PHE A 22 1.81 3.94 -31.22
N TYR A 23 0.89 3.47 -32.06
CA TYR A 23 -0.51 3.33 -31.67
C TYR A 23 -0.70 2.30 -30.54
N PRO A 24 -0.15 1.09 -30.63
CA PRO A 24 -0.33 0.12 -29.55
C PRO A 24 0.24 0.58 -28.23
N THR A 25 1.35 1.33 -28.19
CA THR A 25 1.98 1.72 -26.93
C THR A 25 1.10 2.63 -26.09
N TRP A 26 0.55 3.71 -26.67
CA TRP A 26 -0.31 4.62 -25.91
C TRP A 26 -1.72 4.04 -25.67
N ILE A 27 -2.23 3.22 -26.61
CA ILE A 27 -3.52 2.54 -26.44
C ILE A 27 -3.45 1.51 -25.32
N LEU A 28 -2.41 0.67 -25.31
CA LEU A 28 -2.22 -0.34 -24.26
C LEU A 28 -1.96 0.33 -22.90
N SER A 29 -1.23 1.44 -22.85
CA SER A 29 -1.02 2.15 -21.59
C SER A 29 -2.32 2.78 -21.08
N LEU A 30 -3.20 3.28 -21.96
CA LEU A 30 -4.54 3.73 -21.59
C LEU A 30 -5.40 2.60 -21.04
N ILE A 31 -5.46 1.46 -21.74
CA ILE A 31 -6.21 0.28 -21.30
C ILE A 31 -5.69 -0.18 -19.94
N PHE A 32 -4.37 -0.24 -19.77
CA PHE A 32 -3.75 -0.63 -18.51
C PHE A 32 -4.10 0.33 -17.37
N LEU A 33 -4.10 1.64 -17.63
CA LEU A 33 -4.53 2.64 -16.65
C LEU A 33 -6.01 2.45 -16.26
N VAL A 34 -6.89 2.24 -17.22
CA VAL A 34 -8.32 1.98 -16.95
C VAL A 34 -8.48 0.73 -16.10
N LEU A 35 -7.76 -0.35 -16.40
CA LEU A 35 -7.76 -1.56 -15.59
C LEU A 35 -7.29 -1.30 -14.15
N LEU A 36 -6.26 -0.47 -13.95
CA LEU A 36 -5.80 -0.08 -12.61
C LEU A 36 -6.83 0.75 -11.86
N ILE A 37 -7.52 1.67 -12.53
CA ILE A 37 -8.60 2.47 -11.92
C ILE A 37 -9.76 1.57 -11.48
N VAL A 38 -10.17 0.62 -12.33
CA VAL A 38 -11.21 -0.35 -11.99
C VAL A 38 -10.75 -1.24 -10.83
N LEU A 39 -9.53 -1.76 -10.89
CA LEU A 39 -8.96 -2.58 -9.83
C LEU A 39 -8.91 -1.83 -8.49
N TYR A 40 -8.44 -0.59 -8.49
CA TYR A 40 -8.42 0.27 -7.31
C TYR A 40 -9.82 0.44 -6.74
N ASN A 41 -10.81 0.81 -7.56
CA ASN A 41 -12.21 0.99 -7.11
C ASN A 41 -12.84 -0.29 -6.54
N VAL A 42 -12.56 -1.44 -7.14
CA VAL A 42 -13.06 -2.72 -6.63
C VAL A 42 -12.39 -3.06 -5.30
N ARG A 43 -11.07 -2.86 -5.20
CA ARG A 43 -10.30 -3.19 -3.99
C ARG A 43 -10.53 -2.23 -2.84
N THR A 44 -10.78 -0.95 -3.11
CA THR A 44 -11.19 0.02 -2.08
C THR A 44 -12.49 -0.40 -1.42
N ARG A 45 -13.48 -0.85 -2.21
CA ARG A 45 -14.73 -1.38 -1.67
C ARG A 45 -14.54 -2.67 -0.87
N GLN A 46 -13.71 -3.59 -1.34
CA GLN A 46 -13.52 -4.88 -0.66
C GLN A 46 -12.66 -4.79 0.61
N LEU A 47 -11.60 -3.99 0.60
CA LEU A 47 -10.58 -3.93 1.66
C LEU A 47 -10.63 -2.62 2.46
N HIS A 48 -11.77 -1.92 2.46
CA HIS A 48 -11.91 -0.63 3.15
C HIS A 48 -11.54 -0.66 4.65
N ARG A 49 -11.62 -1.84 5.30
CA ARG A 49 -11.24 -2.06 6.71
C ARG A 49 -9.75 -2.29 6.94
N HIS A 50 -8.98 -2.48 5.86
CA HIS A 50 -7.59 -2.89 5.90
C HIS A 50 -6.68 -1.85 5.21
N PRO A 51 -6.37 -0.73 5.89
CA PRO A 51 -5.69 0.41 5.28
C PRO A 51 -4.37 0.08 4.55
N PRO A 52 -3.47 -0.79 5.05
CA PRO A 52 -2.21 -1.07 4.36
C PRO A 52 -2.36 -1.74 3.00
N TYR A 53 -3.46 -2.46 2.77
CA TYR A 53 -3.71 -3.05 1.46
C TYR A 53 -4.24 -2.00 0.48
N LEU A 54 -5.02 -1.02 0.95
CA LEU A 54 -5.49 0.08 0.12
C LEU A 54 -4.33 0.92 -0.38
N ASP A 55 -3.40 1.22 0.53
CA ASP A 55 -2.18 1.97 0.25
C ASP A 55 -1.37 1.29 -0.87
N MET A 56 -1.22 -0.04 -0.82
CA MET A 56 -0.59 -0.80 -1.91
C MET A 56 -1.27 -0.58 -3.27
N TYR A 57 -2.59 -0.66 -3.33
CA TYR A 57 -3.32 -0.45 -4.59
C TYR A 57 -3.27 1.00 -5.06
N GLU A 58 -3.21 1.96 -4.14
CA GLU A 58 -3.02 3.37 -4.45
C GLU A 58 -1.65 3.62 -5.08
N TRP A 59 -0.58 3.05 -4.51
CA TRP A 59 0.76 3.10 -5.10
C TRP A 59 0.82 2.50 -6.50
N LEU A 60 0.13 1.37 -6.74
CA LEU A 60 0.03 0.76 -8.07
C LEU A 60 -0.71 1.68 -9.05
N LEU A 61 -1.81 2.30 -8.61
CA LEU A 61 -2.56 3.24 -9.43
C LEU A 61 -1.73 4.47 -9.78
N TRP A 62 -1.07 5.11 -8.80
CA TRP A 62 -0.23 6.29 -9.04
C TRP A 62 0.92 5.98 -9.99
N THR A 63 1.58 4.83 -9.84
CA THR A 63 2.62 4.38 -10.77
C THR A 63 2.06 4.25 -12.19
N GLY A 64 0.86 3.70 -12.34
CA GLY A 64 0.16 3.62 -13.62
C GLY A 64 -0.17 4.98 -14.22
N VAL A 65 -0.71 5.90 -13.41
CA VAL A 65 -1.04 7.27 -13.81
C VAL A 65 0.20 8.01 -14.31
N ILE A 66 1.32 7.93 -13.57
CA ILE A 66 2.59 8.57 -13.95
C ILE A 66 3.11 7.97 -15.26
N THR A 67 3.15 6.64 -15.36
CA THR A 67 3.64 5.95 -16.55
C THR A 67 2.83 6.31 -17.79
N PHE A 68 1.50 6.28 -17.69
CA PHE A 68 0.60 6.69 -18.76
C PHE A 68 0.81 8.16 -19.17
N SER A 69 0.88 9.06 -18.20
CA SER A 69 1.07 10.49 -18.45
C SER A 69 2.39 10.77 -19.17
N LEU A 70 3.47 10.10 -18.75
CA LEU A 70 4.77 10.20 -19.41
C LEU A 70 4.73 9.64 -20.85
N LEU A 71 4.08 8.50 -21.07
CA LEU A 71 3.97 7.90 -22.42
C LEU A 71 3.16 8.78 -23.38
N ILE A 72 2.07 9.39 -22.91
CA ILE A 72 1.32 10.38 -23.71
C ILE A 72 2.20 11.58 -24.01
N MET A 73 2.90 12.11 -23.02
CA MET A 73 3.80 13.25 -23.21
C MET A 73 4.86 12.93 -24.27
N TYR A 74 5.52 11.77 -24.19
CA TYR A 74 6.52 11.36 -25.19
C TYR A 74 5.93 11.22 -26.59
N SER A 75 4.67 10.77 -26.68
CA SER A 75 3.96 10.62 -27.95
C SER A 75 3.58 11.97 -28.57
N LEU A 76 3.14 12.94 -27.75
CA LEU A 76 2.75 14.27 -28.21
C LEU A 76 3.93 15.14 -28.61
N PHE A 77 5.03 15.06 -27.86
CA PHE A 77 6.24 15.87 -28.09
C PHE A 77 7.28 15.16 -28.96
N VAL A 78 7.01 13.93 -29.40
CA VAL A 78 7.86 13.18 -30.35
C VAL A 78 9.30 13.00 -29.82
N PHE A 79 9.41 12.57 -28.56
CA PHE A 79 10.68 12.30 -27.88
C PHE A 79 11.45 11.13 -28.52
N TYR A 80 12.73 10.96 -28.16
CA TYR A 80 13.50 9.78 -28.56
C TYR A 80 12.90 8.50 -27.98
N TYR A 81 12.88 7.43 -28.79
CA TYR A 81 12.33 6.12 -28.41
C TYR A 81 12.99 5.52 -27.15
N LEU A 82 14.26 5.85 -26.89
CA LEU A 82 14.96 5.53 -25.65
C LEU A 82 14.12 5.86 -24.40
N PHE A 83 13.49 7.04 -24.34
CA PHE A 83 12.71 7.47 -23.17
C PHE A 83 11.48 6.58 -22.96
N VAL A 84 10.85 6.13 -24.04
CA VAL A 84 9.73 5.20 -23.97
C VAL A 84 10.16 3.88 -23.35
N ILE A 85 11.26 3.29 -23.83
CA ILE A 85 11.78 2.02 -23.30
C ILE A 85 12.21 2.16 -21.85
N VAL A 86 13.00 3.19 -21.52
CA VAL A 86 13.51 3.40 -20.16
C VAL A 86 12.35 3.56 -19.18
N THR A 87 11.34 4.36 -19.51
CA THR A 87 10.17 4.55 -18.66
C THR A 87 9.36 3.26 -18.52
N LEU A 88 9.19 2.45 -19.57
CA LEU A 88 8.52 1.15 -19.47
C LEU A 88 9.27 0.18 -18.57
N VAL A 89 10.59 0.09 -18.69
CA VAL A 89 11.43 -0.78 -17.85
C VAL A 89 11.36 -0.34 -16.38
N ILE A 90 11.48 0.97 -16.12
CA ILE A 90 11.37 1.53 -14.77
C ILE A 90 9.98 1.26 -14.20
N ALA A 91 8.91 1.49 -14.97
CA ALA A 91 7.55 1.24 -14.51
C ALA A 91 7.36 -0.23 -14.11
N LEU A 92 7.79 -1.18 -14.94
CA LEU A 92 7.74 -2.60 -14.62
C LEU A 92 8.55 -2.95 -13.37
N ALA A 93 9.76 -2.41 -13.24
CA ALA A 93 10.59 -2.61 -12.06
C ALA A 93 9.92 -2.07 -10.80
N VAL A 94 9.30 -0.89 -10.87
CA VAL A 94 8.55 -0.28 -9.76
C VAL A 94 7.33 -1.14 -9.42
N PHE A 95 6.58 -1.65 -10.40
CA PHE A 95 5.46 -2.56 -10.14
C PHE A 95 5.88 -3.82 -9.39
N VAL A 96 6.98 -4.46 -9.82
CA VAL A 96 7.55 -5.64 -9.16
C VAL A 96 8.04 -5.28 -7.75
N TRP A 97 8.74 -4.16 -7.60
CA TRP A 97 9.27 -3.70 -6.32
C TRP A 97 8.15 -3.39 -5.30
N ILE A 98 7.12 -2.65 -5.71
CA ILE A 98 5.94 -2.36 -4.89
C ILE A 98 5.32 -3.68 -4.43
N ARG A 99 5.07 -4.60 -5.37
CA ARG A 99 4.30 -5.81 -5.08
C ARG A 99 5.06 -6.83 -4.23
N PHE A 100 6.36 -7.00 -4.46
CA PHE A 100 7.12 -8.13 -3.90
C PHE A 100 8.21 -7.73 -2.90
N ILE A 101 8.60 -6.47 -2.83
CA ILE A 101 9.69 -6.02 -1.95
C ILE A 101 9.16 -5.04 -0.90
N HIS A 102 8.44 -4.00 -1.31
CA HIS A 102 8.04 -2.92 -0.41
C HIS A 102 6.88 -3.29 0.51
N PHE A 103 5.77 -3.79 -0.04
CA PHE A 103 4.56 -4.06 0.75
C PHE A 103 4.56 -5.36 1.56
N PRO A 104 5.18 -6.48 1.14
CA PRO A 104 5.19 -7.72 1.94
C PRO A 104 5.62 -7.56 3.41
N PRO A 105 6.71 -6.83 3.74
CA PRO A 105 7.08 -6.63 5.14
C PRO A 105 6.05 -5.79 5.91
N ILE A 106 5.45 -4.78 5.27
CA ILE A 106 4.41 -3.93 5.87
C ILE A 106 3.17 -4.78 6.19
N LEU A 107 2.72 -5.61 5.25
CA LEU A 107 1.56 -6.48 5.41
C LEU A 107 1.79 -7.53 6.51
N ALA A 108 2.98 -8.12 6.60
CA ALA A 108 3.33 -9.06 7.66
C ALA A 108 3.23 -8.42 9.06
N SER A 109 3.77 -7.21 9.21
CA SER A 109 3.67 -6.46 10.47
C SER A 109 2.22 -6.12 10.83
N TYR A 110 1.39 -5.79 9.84
CA TYR A 110 -0.02 -5.48 10.03
C TYR A 110 -0.83 -6.71 10.44
N GLN A 111 -0.59 -7.87 9.82
CA GLN A 111 -1.22 -9.12 10.19
C GLN A 111 -0.85 -9.53 11.62
N ALA A 112 0.41 -9.34 12.04
CA ALA A 112 0.84 -9.60 13.42
C ALA A 112 0.10 -8.70 14.43
N ARG A 113 -0.13 -7.43 14.10
CA ARG A 113 -0.94 -6.51 14.93
C ARG A 113 -2.40 -6.96 15.01
N LEU A 114 -3.00 -7.36 13.89
CA LEU A 114 -4.37 -7.88 13.86
C LEU A 114 -4.52 -9.16 14.69
N ALA A 115 -3.55 -10.07 14.64
CA ALA A 115 -3.55 -11.30 15.43
C ALA A 115 -3.54 -11.00 16.94
N LYS A 116 -2.67 -10.07 17.38
CA LYS A 116 -2.62 -9.60 18.77
C LYS A 116 -3.95 -8.96 19.20
N GLN A 117 -4.51 -8.08 18.36
CA GLN A 117 -5.81 -7.46 18.64
C GLN A 117 -6.90 -8.50 18.81
N ARG A 118 -7.01 -9.48 17.90
CA ARG A 118 -7.99 -10.58 18.00
C ARG A 118 -7.81 -11.38 19.29
N TYR A 119 -6.57 -11.65 19.70
CA TYR A 119 -6.28 -12.36 20.94
C TYR A 119 -6.74 -11.57 22.18
N PHE A 120 -6.39 -10.27 22.27
CA PHE A 120 -6.83 -9.42 23.38
C PHE A 120 -8.36 -9.24 23.41
N THR A 121 -8.99 -9.09 22.25
CA THR A 121 -10.45 -9.02 22.15
C THR A 121 -11.11 -10.32 22.66
N ARG A 122 -10.59 -11.50 22.28
CA ARG A 122 -11.09 -12.79 22.78
C ARG A 122 -10.93 -12.93 24.29
N LEU A 123 -9.77 -12.57 24.84
CA LEU A 123 -9.52 -12.58 26.29
C LEU A 123 -10.51 -11.68 27.06
N LYS A 124 -10.80 -10.48 26.54
CA LYS A 124 -11.75 -9.55 27.17
C LYS A 124 -13.16 -10.14 27.29
N TYR A 125 -13.60 -10.88 26.27
CA TYR A 125 -14.92 -11.52 26.28
C TYR A 125 -14.95 -12.86 27.01
N ALA A 126 -13.83 -13.58 27.10
CA ALA A 126 -13.73 -14.84 27.83
C ALA A 126 -13.71 -14.65 29.36
N HIS A 127 -13.16 -13.53 29.84
CA HIS A 127 -13.09 -13.19 31.26
C HIS A 127 -13.76 -11.84 31.55
N PRO A 128 -15.10 -11.72 31.40
CA PRO A 128 -15.81 -10.48 31.70
C PRO A 128 -15.59 -10.04 33.17
N GLU A 129 -15.36 -10.98 34.09
CA GLU A 129 -15.00 -10.72 35.49
C GLU A 129 -13.71 -9.90 35.67
N SER A 130 -12.80 -9.90 34.69
CA SER A 130 -11.55 -9.11 34.73
C SER A 130 -11.72 -7.65 34.31
N THR A 131 -12.82 -7.31 33.60
CA THR A 131 -13.12 -5.94 33.18
C THR A 131 -14.10 -5.23 34.11
N ILE A 132 -14.86 -5.97 34.91
CA ILE A 132 -15.68 -5.40 35.96
C ILE A 132 -14.77 -5.14 37.16
N ARG A 133 -14.43 -3.87 37.40
CA ARG A 133 -13.75 -3.45 38.63
C ARG A 133 -14.64 -3.84 39.81
N SER A 134 -14.34 -4.96 40.46
CA SER A 134 -15.12 -5.45 41.60
C SER A 134 -15.10 -4.36 42.69
N LYS A 135 -16.26 -3.74 42.92
CA LYS A 135 -16.42 -2.64 43.90
C LYS A 135 -16.00 -3.08 45.32
N GLY A 136 -15.97 -4.39 45.60
CA GLY A 136 -15.61 -4.98 46.90
C GLY A 136 -14.12 -4.93 47.26
N SER A 137 -13.20 -4.83 46.28
CA SER A 137 -11.75 -4.86 46.57
C SER A 137 -11.21 -3.55 47.14
N ARG A 138 -11.93 -2.43 46.97
CA ARG A 138 -11.54 -1.12 47.56
C ARG A 138 -11.87 -1.02 49.05
N ALA A 139 -12.93 -1.70 49.52
CA ALA A 139 -13.33 -1.71 50.93
C ALA A 139 -12.32 -2.47 51.82
N ILE A 140 -11.74 -3.56 51.31
CA ILE A 140 -10.77 -4.38 52.05
C ILE A 140 -9.40 -3.67 52.21
N ARG A 141 -9.02 -2.79 51.27
CA ARG A 141 -7.80 -1.98 51.41
C ARG A 141 -7.96 -0.82 52.39
N ALA A 142 -9.16 -0.28 52.55
CA ALA A 142 -9.43 0.81 53.50
C ALA A 142 -9.51 0.33 54.96
N SER A 143 -9.87 -0.94 55.20
CA SER A 143 -9.93 -1.51 56.56
C SER A 143 -8.58 -1.93 57.14
N ARG A 144 -7.52 -2.02 56.32
CA ARG A 144 -6.17 -2.40 56.75
C ARG A 144 -5.29 -1.24 57.22
N THR A 145 -5.70 0.01 57.02
CA THR A 145 -5.09 1.21 57.64
C THR A 145 -5.79 1.57 58.95
N GLY A 146 -5.93 0.56 59.83
CA GLY A 146 -6.38 0.76 61.21
C GLY A 146 -5.28 1.41 62.04
N LYS A 147 -5.58 2.59 62.57
CA LYS A 147 -4.82 3.43 63.53
C LYS A 147 -3.89 2.63 64.48
N PRO A 148 -2.62 3.04 64.66
CA PRO A 148 -1.79 2.50 65.74
C PRO A 148 -2.35 2.96 67.10
N ALA A 149 -2.64 1.99 67.97
CA ALA A 149 -3.10 2.22 69.32
C ALA A 149 -2.06 3.02 70.13
N ARG A 150 -2.47 4.21 70.58
CA ARG A 150 -1.68 5.12 71.40
C ARG A 150 -1.42 4.47 72.77
N ARG A 151 -0.22 3.90 72.95
CA ARG A 151 0.25 3.31 74.20
C ARG A 151 0.54 4.42 75.22
N ARG A 152 -0.41 4.63 76.13
CA ARG A 152 -0.31 5.55 77.28
C ARG A 152 0.67 4.94 78.29
N ARG A 153 1.88 5.51 78.43
CA ARG A 153 2.80 5.21 79.53
C ARG A 153 2.49 6.14 80.70
N ARG A 154 2.44 5.55 81.90
CA ARG A 154 2.49 6.21 83.20
C ARG A 154 3.86 6.85 83.42
#